data_AF-A0A151ASL5-F1
#
_entry.id   AF-A0A151ASL5-F1
#
_cell.length_a   1.000
_cell.length_b   1.000
_cell.length_c   1.000
_cell.angle_alpha   90.00
_cell.angle_beta   90.00
_cell.angle_gamma   90.00
#
_symmetry.space_group_name_H-M   'P 1'
#
loop_
_entity.id
_entity.type
_entity.pdbx_description
1 polymer ?
#
loop_
_entity_poly.entity_id
_entity_poly.type
_entity_poly.pdbx_seq_one_letter_code
_entity_poly.pdbx_strand_id
1 'polypeptide(L)'
;MRKKIILVHGFNKNKKDMNTLEKNLEKMNYTCTSVNLPLTFKEIEYCTHIFEQKIKETICNLRKGEKINLVGHSTGGLVIRHFLSTTKHIKKIHRCVLTYLAEVSHLL
;
A
#
# COMPACT_ATOMS: atom_id res chain seq x y z
N MET A 1 7.86 19.49 -3.44
CA MET A 1 8.32 18.21 -2.84
C MET A 1 7.49 17.08 -3.44
N ARG A 2 8.12 16.01 -3.93
CA ARG A 2 7.40 14.90 -4.58
C ARG A 2 6.56 14.14 -3.56
N LYS A 3 5.28 13.94 -3.84
CA LYS A 3 4.41 13.14 -2.97
C LYS A 3 4.83 11.67 -3.07
N LYS A 4 4.94 10.99 -1.91
CA LYS A 4 5.33 9.58 -1.83
C LYS A 4 4.10 8.68 -1.95
N ILE A 5 4.20 7.63 -2.75
CA ILE A 5 3.13 6.64 -2.97
C ILE A 5 3.70 5.24 -2.74
N ILE A 6 3.02 4.43 -1.92
CA ILE A 6 3.31 3.00 -1.82
C ILE A 6 2.23 2.22 -2.58
N LEU A 7 2.68 1.35 -3.48
CA LEU A 7 1.84 0.54 -4.36
C LEU A 7 1.83 -0.92 -3.88
N VAL A 8 0.63 -1.49 -3.68
CA VAL A 8 0.42 -2.86 -3.21
C VAL A 8 -0.34 -3.66 -4.28
N HIS A 9 0.28 -4.73 -4.78
CA HIS A 9 -0.31 -5.61 -5.79
C HIS A 9 -1.42 -6.52 -5.22
N GLY A 10 -2.13 -7.23 -6.11
CA GLY A 10 -3.17 -8.19 -5.74
C GLY A 10 -2.67 -9.63 -5.56
N PHE A 11 -3.60 -10.57 -5.32
CA PHE A 11 -3.34 -12.00 -5.27
C PHE A 11 -2.74 -12.55 -6.57
N ASN A 12 -1.82 -13.52 -6.48
CA ASN A 12 -1.12 -14.14 -7.63
C ASN A 12 -0.40 -13.11 -8.53
N LYS A 13 0.12 -12.06 -7.90
CA LYS A 13 0.88 -10.96 -8.53
C LYS A 13 2.12 -10.66 -7.70
N ASN A 14 2.98 -9.80 -8.23
CA ASN A 14 4.15 -9.27 -7.55
C ASN A 14 4.29 -7.78 -7.85
N LYS A 15 5.33 -7.13 -7.30
CA LYS A 15 5.55 -5.69 -7.51
C LYS A 15 5.63 -5.26 -8.99
N LYS A 16 6.06 -6.14 -9.91
CA LYS A 16 6.18 -5.81 -11.35
C LYS A 16 4.83 -5.53 -11.99
N ASP A 17 3.75 -6.11 -11.46
CA ASP A 17 2.39 -5.84 -11.93
C ASP A 17 1.95 -4.39 -11.66
N MET A 18 2.66 -3.66 -10.79
CA MET A 18 2.44 -2.24 -10.52
C MET A 18 3.26 -1.30 -11.41
N ASN A 19 4.19 -1.83 -12.22
CA ASN A 19 5.18 -1.02 -12.97
C ASN A 19 4.55 0.01 -13.90
N THR A 20 3.46 -0.33 -14.58
CA THR A 20 2.77 0.61 -15.49
C THR A 20 2.21 1.80 -14.72
N LEU A 21 1.59 1.55 -13.56
CA LEU A 21 1.08 2.60 -12.69
C LEU A 21 2.22 3.42 -12.09
N GLU A 22 3.27 2.75 -11.61
CA GLU A 22 4.48 3.37 -11.06
C GLU A 22 5.09 4.38 -12.06
N LYS A 23 5.39 3.95 -13.29
CA LYS A 23 5.96 4.80 -14.34
C LYS A 23 5.08 5.99 -14.68
N ASN A 24 3.76 5.82 -14.73
CA ASN A 24 2.85 6.91 -15.02
C ASN A 24 2.79 7.93 -13.88
N LEU A 25 2.79 7.47 -12.63
CA LEU A 25 2.86 8.35 -11.45
C LEU A 25 4.21 9.09 -11.38
N GLU A 26 5.32 8.43 -11.71
CA GLU A 26 6.64 9.07 -11.74
C GLU A 26 6.71 10.19 -12.80
N LYS A 27 6.11 9.99 -13.98
CA LYS A 27 5.95 11.06 -14.99
C LYS A 27 5.15 12.25 -14.47
N MET A 28 4.23 12.01 -13.53
CA MET A 28 3.45 13.05 -12.84
C MET A 28 4.17 13.61 -11.60
N ASN A 29 5.49 13.38 -11.46
CA ASN A 29 6.33 13.91 -10.39
C ASN A 29 6.02 13.34 -8.99
N TYR A 30 5.47 12.12 -8.92
CA TYR A 30 5.37 11.35 -7.68
C TYR A 30 6.63 10.50 -7.45
N THR A 31 6.89 10.12 -6.20
CA THR A 31 7.89 9.11 -5.86
C THR A 31 7.17 7.85 -5.43
N CYS A 32 7.34 6.77 -6.18
CA CYS A 32 6.64 5.52 -5.97
C CYS A 32 7.54 4.47 -5.31
N THR A 33 6.91 3.55 -4.60
CA THR A 33 7.57 2.35 -4.07
C THR A 33 6.59 1.19 -4.14
N SER A 34 6.84 0.26 -5.05
CA SER A 34 6.04 -0.96 -5.18
C SER A 34 6.55 -2.03 -4.21
N VAL A 35 5.69 -2.47 -3.28
CA VAL A 35 6.02 -3.53 -2.32
C VAL A 35 5.72 -4.90 -2.90
N ASN A 36 6.56 -5.89 -2.55
CA ASN A 36 6.31 -7.29 -2.89
C ASN A 36 5.82 -8.02 -1.65
N LEU A 37 4.61 -8.56 -1.69
CA LEU A 37 3.99 -9.28 -0.58
C LEU A 37 3.67 -10.73 -1.01
N PRO A 38 3.78 -11.72 -0.11
CA PRO A 38 3.52 -13.12 -0.43
C PRO A 38 2.00 -13.44 -0.48
N LEU A 39 1.22 -12.61 -1.15
CA LEU A 39 -0.26 -12.65 -1.15
C LEU A 39 -0.85 -13.94 -1.74
N THR A 40 -0.07 -14.72 -2.48
CA THR A 40 -0.53 -16.01 -3.04
C THR A 40 -0.61 -17.12 -1.99
N PHE A 41 0.25 -17.08 -0.96
CA PHE A 41 0.49 -18.22 -0.07
C PHE A 41 0.38 -17.88 1.42
N LYS A 42 0.04 -16.63 1.75
CA LYS A 42 0.01 -16.14 3.13
C LYS A 42 -1.24 -15.33 3.40
N GLU A 43 -1.73 -15.45 4.62
CA GLU A 43 -2.88 -14.71 5.13
C GLU A 43 -2.64 -13.19 5.16
N ILE A 44 -3.73 -12.44 5.21
CA ILE A 44 -3.72 -10.97 5.20
C ILE A 44 -2.93 -10.42 6.39
N GLU A 45 -3.06 -10.99 7.58
CA GLU A 45 -2.39 -10.56 8.80
C GLU A 45 -0.87 -10.62 8.64
N TYR A 46 -0.36 -11.73 8.09
CA TYR A 46 1.06 -11.89 7.83
C TYR A 46 1.56 -10.90 6.77
N CYS A 47 0.79 -10.71 5.71
CA CYS A 47 1.12 -9.73 4.67
C CYS A 47 1.08 -8.29 5.21
N THR A 48 0.13 -7.97 6.10
CA THR A 48 0.05 -6.69 6.81
C THR A 48 1.24 -6.46 7.72
N HIS A 49 1.71 -7.49 8.43
CA HIS A 49 2.92 -7.38 9.24
C HIS A 49 4.14 -6.98 8.40
N ILE A 50 4.37 -7.65 7.26
CA ILE A 50 5.46 -7.30 6.33
C ILE A 50 5.26 -5.88 5.79
N PHE A 51 4.03 -5.53 5.41
CA PHE A 51 3.70 -4.21 4.90
C PHE A 51 3.97 -3.11 5.93
N GLU A 52 3.65 -3.34 7.21
CA GLU A 52 3.92 -2.39 8.29
C GLU A 52 5.41 -2.11 8.46
N GLN A 53 6.28 -3.13 8.33
CA GLN A 53 7.74 -2.91 8.37
C GLN A 53 8.19 -1.98 7.25
N LYS A 54 7.67 -2.17 6.03
CA LYS A 54 7.98 -1.30 4.88
C LYS A 54 7.45 0.13 5.07
N ILE A 55 6.29 0.29 5.69
CA ILE A 55 5.76 1.60 6.06
C ILE A 55 6.65 2.27 7.11
N LYS A 56 7.11 1.55 8.14
CA LYS A 56 8.02 2.08 9.17
C LYS A 56 9.33 2.58 8.56
N GLU A 57 9.96 1.77 7.71
CA GLU A 57 11.16 2.17 6.95
C GLU A 57 10.92 3.46 6.16
N THR A 58 9.76 3.58 5.50
CA THR A 58 9.40 4.78 4.74
C THR A 58 9.18 5.99 5.66
N ILE A 59 8.51 5.80 6.80
CA ILE A 59 8.20 6.84 7.79
C ILE A 59 9.47 7.42 8.42
N CYS A 60 10.45 6.57 8.75
CA CYS A 60 11.75 7.00 9.30
C CYS A 60 12.47 7.99 8.37
N ASN A 61 12.22 7.90 7.07
CA ASN A 61 12.82 8.76 6.05
C ASN A 61 11.96 9.98 5.67
N LEU A 62 10.84 10.22 6.37
CA LEU A 62 9.97 11.37 6.12
C LEU A 62 10.50 12.62 6.81
N ARG A 63 10.49 13.74 6.08
CA ARG A 63 10.70 15.07 6.66
C ARG A 63 9.50 15.49 7.51
N LYS A 64 9.71 16.49 8.37
CA LYS A 64 8.62 17.07 9.19
C LYS A 64 7.48 17.53 8.28
N GLY A 65 6.27 17.07 8.57
CA GLY A 65 5.05 17.38 7.80
C GLY A 65 4.79 16.48 6.58
N GLU A 66 5.74 15.64 6.16
CA GLU A 66 5.50 14.69 5.08
C GLU A 66 4.54 13.56 5.49
N LYS A 67 3.79 13.08 4.49
CA LYS A 67 2.86 11.96 4.60
C LYS A 67 2.98 11.05 3.37
N ILE A 68 2.53 9.81 3.54
CA ILE A 68 2.54 8.75 2.53
C ILE A 68 1.12 8.59 1.97
N ASN A 69 1.01 8.36 0.66
CA ASN A 69 -0.22 7.92 0.02
C ASN A 69 -0.14 6.42 -0.29
N LEU A 70 -1.24 5.72 -0.20
CA LEU A 70 -1.32 4.27 -0.41
C LEU A 70 -2.21 3.96 -1.61
N VAL A 71 -1.78 3.04 -2.46
CA VAL A 71 -2.62 2.48 -3.53
C VAL A 71 -2.59 0.96 -3.44
N GLY A 72 -3.76 0.35 -3.29
CA GLY A 72 -3.92 -1.10 -3.26
C GLY A 72 -4.74 -1.60 -4.41
N HIS A 73 -4.24 -2.61 -5.11
CA HIS A 73 -4.99 -3.32 -6.14
C HIS A 73 -5.53 -4.64 -5.61
N SER A 74 -6.84 -4.87 -5.74
CA SER A 74 -7.53 -6.10 -5.33
C SER A 74 -7.18 -6.50 -3.89
N THR A 75 -6.64 -7.69 -3.65
CA THR A 75 -6.20 -8.18 -2.33
C THR A 75 -5.22 -7.23 -1.64
N GLY A 76 -4.40 -6.48 -2.38
CA GLY A 76 -3.54 -5.44 -1.81
C GLY A 76 -4.33 -4.34 -1.08
N GLY A 77 -5.58 -4.10 -1.49
CA GLY A 77 -6.49 -3.23 -0.78
C GLY A 77 -6.96 -3.78 0.57
N LEU A 78 -7.14 -5.10 0.70
CA LEU A 78 -7.45 -5.74 1.99
C LEU A 78 -6.28 -5.61 2.97
N VAL A 79 -5.04 -5.79 2.49
CA VAL A 79 -3.83 -5.56 3.30
C VAL A 79 -3.78 -4.13 3.83
N ILE A 80 -4.04 -3.13 2.96
CA ILE A 80 -4.07 -1.73 3.36
C ILE A 80 -5.20 -1.46 4.34
N ARG A 81 -6.40 -2.01 4.13
CA ARG A 81 -7.53 -1.86 5.06
C ARG A 81 -7.18 -2.41 6.45
N HIS A 82 -6.65 -3.63 6.50
CA HIS A 82 -6.25 -4.25 7.76
C HIS A 82 -5.13 -3.45 8.45
N PHE A 83 -4.13 -2.98 7.69
CA PHE A 83 -3.09 -2.06 8.20
C PHE A 83 -3.69 -0.79 8.80
N LEU A 84 -4.61 -0.11 8.09
CA LEU A 84 -5.21 1.14 8.55
C LEU A 84 -6.06 0.95 9.82
N SER A 85 -6.66 -0.24 10.00
CA SER A 85 -7.45 -0.56 11.20
C SER A 85 -6.62 -0.80 12.46
N THR A 86 -5.33 -1.14 12.31
CA THR A 86 -4.46 -1.57 13.43
C THR A 86 -3.25 -0.66 13.65
N THR A 87 -2.91 0.21 12.69
CA THR A 87 -1.68 0.99 12.73
C THR A 87 -1.69 2.15 13.72
N LYS A 88 -0.57 2.34 14.42
CA LYS A 88 -0.28 3.55 15.22
C LYS A 88 0.16 4.75 14.37
N HIS A 89 0.37 4.55 13.07
CA HIS A 89 0.96 5.54 12.17
C HIS A 89 -0.06 6.31 11.32
N ILE A 90 -1.35 6.27 11.67
CA ILE A 90 -2.44 6.88 10.86
C ILE A 90 -2.19 8.35 10.52
N LYS A 91 -1.58 9.14 11.42
CA LYS A 91 -1.23 10.55 11.20
C LYS A 91 -0.22 10.79 10.07
N LYS A 92 0.54 9.75 9.68
CA LYS A 92 1.51 9.77 8.58
C LYS A 92 0.92 9.33 7.24
N ILE A 93 -0.34 8.88 7.22
CA ILE A 93 -1.05 8.54 6.00
C ILE A 93 -1.88 9.74 5.56
N HIS A 94 -1.83 10.06 4.25
CA HIS A 94 -2.57 11.18 3.68
C HIS A 94 -3.83 10.72 2.94
N ARG A 95 -3.66 9.81 1.98
CA ARG A 95 -4.76 9.28 1.16
C ARG A 95 -4.54 7.81 0.90
N CYS A 96 -5.64 7.10 0.71
CA CYS A 96 -5.68 5.71 0.30
C CYS A 96 -6.60 5.60 -0.92
N VAL A 97 -6.13 4.91 -1.97
CA VAL A 97 -6.90 4.60 -3.17
C VAL A 97 -6.92 3.09 -3.33
N LEU A 98 -8.10 2.51 -3.44
CA LEU A 98 -8.30 1.06 -3.52
C LEU A 98 -8.96 0.75 -4.86
N THR A 99 -8.32 -0.06 -5.70
CA THR A 99 -8.86 -0.47 -7.00
C THR A 99 -9.28 -1.93 -6.95
N TYR A 100 -10.45 -2.27 -7.52
CA TYR A 100 -11.02 -3.62 -7.53
C TYR A 100 -11.19 -4.26 -6.14
N LEU A 101 -11.84 -3.55 -5.21
CA LEU A 101 -12.42 -4.22 -4.04
C LEU A 101 -13.77 -4.81 -4.44
N ALA A 102 -13.88 -6.14 -4.47
CA ALA A 102 -15.19 -6.76 -4.37
C ALA A 102 -15.75 -6.41 -2.98
N GLU A 103 -16.95 -5.86 -2.91
CA GLU A 103 -17.68 -5.72 -1.65
C GLU A 103 -17.80 -7.12 -1.04
N VAL A 104 -17.24 -7.29 0.17
CA VAL A 104 -17.55 -8.45 1.00
C VAL A 104 -18.83 -8.11 1.74
N SER A 105 -19.97 -8.22 1.06
CA SER A 105 -21.30 -7.87 1.60
C SER A 105 -21.90 -8.95 2.50
N HIS A 106 -21.18 -10.04 2.81
CA HIS A 106 -21.66 -11.07 3.74
C HIS A 106 -20.54 -11.59 4.64
N LEU A 107 -20.37 -10.96 5.80
CA LEU A 107 -19.74 -11.50 7.01
C LEU A 107 -19.96 -10.49 8.17
N LEU A 108 -21.24 -10.26 8.49
CA LEU A 108 -21.74 -9.79 9.79
C LEU A 108 -23.09 -10.45 10.03
#